data_AF-A0A285V4D6-F1
#
_entry.id   AF-A0A285V4D6-F1
#
_cell.length_a   1.000
_cell.length_b   1.000
_cell.length_c   1.000
_cell.angle_alpha   90.00
_cell.angle_beta   90.00
_cell.angle_gamma   90.00
#
_symmetry.space_group_name_H-M   'P 1'
#
loop_
_entity.id
_entity.type
_entity.pdbx_description
1 polymer ?
#
loop_
_entity_poly.entity_id
_entity_poly.type
_entity_poly.pdbx_seq_one_letter_code
_entity_poly.pdbx_strand_id
1 'polypeptide(L)' 'MAIKTYEVRKDGTLLFTVQGSRCTVDGMGVRVYDEDGDVVFNGDHTHSVVKEPVRSAEPDPAPGE' A
#
# COMPACT_ATOMS: atom_id res chain seq x y z
N MET A 1 -6.05 -1.40 15.38
CA MET A 1 -6.60 -1.64 14.02
C MET A 1 -5.65 -2.55 13.26
N ALA A 2 -6.05 -3.22 12.16
CA ALA A 2 -5.11 -4.03 11.39
C ALA A 2 -4.22 -3.11 10.53
N ILE A 3 -2.92 -3.10 10.81
CA ILE A 3 -1.90 -2.40 10.02
C ILE A 3 -1.84 -3.09 8.64
N LYS A 4 -1.93 -2.31 7.57
CA LYS A 4 -1.87 -2.73 6.17
C LYS A 4 -0.61 -2.18 5.53
N THR A 5 -0.04 -2.94 4.62
CA THR A 5 1.09 -2.50 3.80
C THR A 5 0.55 -1.86 2.53
N TYR A 6 1.06 -0.67 2.21
CA TYR A 6 0.72 0.12 1.05
C TYR A 6 1.95 0.28 0.16
N GLU A 7 1.84 -0.11 -1.09
CA GLU A 7 2.92 0.04 -2.06
C GLU A 7 2.86 1.43 -2.68
N VAL A 8 3.87 2.27 -2.40
CA VAL A 8 4.01 3.59 -3.02
C VAL A 8 4.75 3.43 -4.34
N ARG A 9 4.03 3.65 -5.44
CA ARG A 9 4.56 3.63 -6.80
C ARG A 9 4.64 5.03 -7.37
N LYS A 10 5.67 5.32 -8.16
CA LYS A 10 5.81 6.56 -8.94
C LYS A 10 6.08 6.18 -10.38
N ASP A 11 5.27 6.68 -11.30
CA ASP A 11 5.39 6.36 -12.74
C ASP A 11 5.39 4.85 -13.02
N GLY A 12 4.55 4.09 -12.32
CA GLY A 12 4.48 2.63 -12.43
C GLY A 12 5.61 1.86 -11.74
N THR A 13 6.65 2.54 -11.24
CA THR A 13 7.77 1.93 -10.51
C THR A 13 7.50 1.92 -9.00
N LEU A 14 7.60 0.77 -8.35
CA LEU A 14 7.56 0.67 -6.89
C LEU A 14 8.78 1.36 -6.29
N LEU A 15 8.55 2.39 -5.47
CA LEU A 15 9.64 3.07 -4.75
C LEU A 15 9.87 2.41 -3.40
N PHE A 16 8.82 2.27 -2.60
CA PHE A 16 8.87 1.69 -1.26
C PHE A 16 7.46 1.30 -0.79
N THR A 17 7.40 0.57 0.31
CA THR A 17 6.16 0.21 0.99
C THR A 17 6.03 0.99 2.29
N VAL A 18 4.81 1.41 2.63
CA VAL A 18 4.49 2.08 3.89
C VAL A 18 3.42 1.28 4.61
N GLN A 19 3.61 1.08 5.91
CA GLN A 19 2.61 0.43 6.76
C GLN A 19 1.70 1.49 7.39
N GLY A 20 0.39 1.24 7.37
CA GLY A 20 -0.57 2.12 8.02
C GLY A 20 -1.94 1.47 8.18
N SER A 21 -2.81 2.07 8.97
CA SER A 21 -4.17 1.57 9.17
C SER A 21 -5.13 2.02 8.07
N ARG A 22 -4.85 3.16 7.44
CA ARG A 22 -5.71 3.73 6.38
C ARG A 22 -4.86 4.44 5.31
N CYS A 23 -5.28 4.35 4.05
CA CYS A 23 -4.74 5.19 2.97
C CYS A 23 -5.88 6.03 2.36
N THR A 24 -5.58 7.24 1.91
CA THR A 24 -6.50 8.11 1.16
C THR A 24 -5.76 8.64 -0.07
N VAL A 25 -6.41 8.57 -1.23
CA VAL A 25 -5.90 9.07 -2.50
C VAL A 25 -6.91 10.10 -3.00
N ASP A 26 -6.51 11.36 -3.06
CA ASP A 26 -7.42 12.49 -3.36
C ASP A 26 -7.17 13.11 -4.74
N GLY A 27 -6.43 12.41 -5.61
CA GLY A 27 -6.01 12.93 -6.92
C GLY A 27 -4.90 13.98 -6.86
N MET A 28 -4.78 14.73 -5.76
CA MET A 28 -3.62 15.59 -5.45
C MET A 28 -2.42 14.82 -4.89
N GLY A 29 -2.60 13.56 -4.49
CA GLY A 29 -1.56 12.73 -3.90
C GLY A 29 -2.11 11.62 -3.03
N VAL A 30 -1.22 11.01 -2.24
CA VAL A 30 -1.54 9.91 -1.35
C VAL A 30 -1.19 10.25 0.09
N ARG A 31 -2.09 9.93 1.02
CA ARG A 31 -1.84 10.02 2.47
C ARG A 31 -2.07 8.68 3.12
N VAL A 32 -1.11 8.26 3.94
CA VAL A 32 -1.24 7.06 4.77
C VAL A 32 -1.29 7.49 6.22
N TYR A 33 -2.25 6.92 6.94
CA TYR A 33 -2.55 7.19 8.32
C TYR A 33 -2.22 5.97 9.17
N ASP A 34 -1.65 6.22 10.34
CA ASP A 34 -1.38 5.19 11.35
C ASP A 34 -2.66 4.76 12.09
N GLU A 35 -2.53 3.88 13.08
CA GLU A 35 -3.66 3.44 13.90
C GLU A 35 -4.29 4.54 14.76
N ASP A 36 -3.50 5.57 15.10
CA ASP A 36 -3.98 6.76 15.81
C ASP A 36 -4.67 7.77 14.89
N GLY A 37 -4.51 7.63 13.57
CA GLY A 37 -5.00 8.59 12.58
C GLY A 37 -4.01 9.69 12.21
N ASP A 38 -2.76 9.61 12.69
CA ASP A 38 -1.67 10.48 12.26
C ASP A 38 -1.17 10.14 10.86
N VAL A 39 -0.79 11.17 10.10
CA VAL A 39 -0.23 10.99 8.74
C VAL A 39 1.22 10.53 8.85
N VAL A 40 1.46 9.25 8.58
CA VAL A 40 2.82 8.66 8.54
C VAL A 40 3.48 8.81 7.18
N PHE A 41 2.69 9.01 6.12
CA PHE A 41 3.21 9.26 4.80
C PHE A 41 2.33 10.21 4.00
N ASN A 42 2.97 11.15 3.31
CA ASN A 42 2.34 12.08 2.39
C ASN A 42 3.15 12.05 1.09
N GLY A 43 2.55 11.53 0.03
CA GLY A 43 3.09 11.53 -1.32
C GLY A 43 2.31 12.49 -2.21
N ASP A 44 3.01 13.15 -3.12
CA ASP A 44 2.45 14.06 -4.12
C ASP A 44 1.61 13.33 -5.19
N HIS A 45 0.98 14.08 -6.10
CA HIS A 45 0.13 13.57 -7.19
C HIS A 45 0.82 12.57 -8.14
N THR A 46 2.15 12.53 -8.16
CA THR A 46 2.93 11.57 -8.94
C THR A 46 2.98 10.18 -8.31
N HIS A 47 2.59 10.09 -7.03
CA HIS A 47 2.57 8.85 -6.27
C HIS A 47 1.19 8.21 -6.38
N SER A 48 1.19 6.91 -6.62
CA SER A 48 0.01 6.05 -6.61
C SER A 48 0.23 4.98 -5.54
N VAL A 49 -0.74 4.82 -4.64
CA VAL A 49 -0.71 3.70 -3.68
C VAL A 49 -1.57 2.57 -4.20
N VAL A 50 -0.93 1.41 -4.37
CA VAL A 50 -1.64 0.16 -4.54
C VAL A 50 -1.78 -0.43 -3.14
N LYS A 51 -3.04 -0.56 -2.69
CA LYS A 51 -3.34 -1.44 -1.56
C LYS A 51 -3.18 -2.84 -2.10
N GLU A 52 -2.06 -3.52 -1.81
CA GLU A 52 -2.01 -4.95 -2.06
C GLU A 52 -3.26 -5.55 -1.38
N PRO A 53 -4.06 -6.37 -2.07
CA PRO A 53 -4.82 -7.36 -1.32
C PRO A 53 -3.75 -8.09 -0.52
N VAL A 54 -3.96 -8.27 0.80
CA VAL A 54 -3.23 -9.30 1.55
C VAL A 54 -3.05 -10.44 0.58
N ARG A 55 -1.81 -10.69 0.18
CA ARG A 55 -1.48 -11.85 -0.63
C ARG A 55 -2.00 -12.97 0.22
N SER A 56 -3.20 -13.46 -0.10
CA SER A 56 -3.56 -14.83 0.20
C SER A 56 -2.32 -15.54 -0.29
N ALA A 57 -1.52 -16.03 0.65
CA ALA A 57 -0.53 -17.00 0.31
C ALA A 57 -1.37 -18.12 -0.29
N GLU A 58 -1.56 -18.10 -1.62
CA GLU A 58 -1.71 -19.34 -2.35
C GLU A 58 -0.44 -20.11 -2.00
N PRO A 59 -0.50 -21.18 -1.18
CA PRO A 59 0.53 -22.17 -1.36
C PRO A 59 0.32 -22.64 -2.80
N ASP A 60 1.32 -22.42 -3.65
CA ASP A 60 1.48 -23.17 -4.90
C ASP A 60 1.03 -24.62 -4.66
N PRO A 61 -0.08 -25.12 -5.22
CA PRO A 61 -0.15 -26.56 -5.43
C PRO A 61 0.90 -26.84 -6.50
N ALA A 62 2.00 -27.44 -6.05
CA ALA A 62 3.14 -27.86 -6.84
C ALA A 62 2.76 -28.39 -8.25
N PRO A 63 3.64 -28.23 -9.27
CA PRO A 63 3.38 -28.78 -10.59
C PRO A 63 3.14 -30.29 -10.46
N GLY A 64 2.11 -30.77 -11.14
CA GLY A 64 1.47 -32.05 -10.87
C GLY A 64 2.40 -33.26 -10.87
N GLU A 65 1.93 -34.28 -10.17
CA GLU A 65 2.36 -35.68 -10.29
C GLU A 65 1.11 -36.56 -10.37
#